data_AF-R6DEV7-F1
#
_entry.id   AF-R6DEV7-F1
#
_cell.length_a   1.000
_cell.length_b   1.000
_cell.length_c   1.000
_cell.angle_alpha   90.00
_cell.angle_beta   90.00
_cell.angle_gamma   90.00
#
_symmetry.space_group_name_H-M   'P 1'
#
loop_
_entity.id
_entity.type
_entity.pdbx_description
1 polymer ?
#
loop_
_entity_poly.entity_id
_entity_poly.type
_entity_poly.pdbx_seq_one_letter_code
_entity_poly.pdbx_strand_id
1 'polypeptide(L)'
;MIKVGINGFGRIGRFVFRAAQNRSDIQIVGINDLCPVDYLAYMLKYDTMHGQFNGTIEADVENSKLIVNGKEIRVTAERNPADLKWNEVGAEYVVESKSA
;
A
#
# COMPACT_ATOMS: atom_id res chain seq x y z
N MET A 1 -8.55 14.55 -5.90
CA MET A 1 -7.57 13.53 -5.49
C MET A 1 -8.37 12.30 -5.11
N ILE A 2 -8.32 11.25 -5.93
CA ILE A 2 -9.05 10.00 -5.72
C ILE A 2 -8.27 9.18 -4.70
N LYS A 3 -8.92 8.83 -3.59
CA LYS A 3 -8.32 8.03 -2.53
C LYS A 3 -8.54 6.54 -2.78
N VAL A 4 -7.45 5.78 -2.80
CA VAL A 4 -7.48 4.36 -3.17
C VAL A 4 -6.86 3.51 -2.06
N GLY A 5 -7.55 2.42 -1.70
CA GLY A 5 -7.02 1.33 -0.89
C GLY A 5 -6.52 0.18 -1.76
N ILE A 6 -5.55 -0.59 -1.29
CA ILE A 6 -5.05 -1.79 -1.96
C ILE A 6 -5.25 -3.00 -1.05
N ASN A 7 -6.00 -4.01 -1.51
CA ASN A 7 -6.12 -5.29 -0.83
C ASN A 7 -5.23 -6.33 -1.53
N GLY A 8 -4.21 -6.83 -0.83
CA GLY A 8 -3.13 -7.64 -1.36
C GLY A 8 -1.97 -6.79 -1.90
N PHE A 9 -0.79 -6.89 -1.29
CA PHE A 9 0.43 -6.16 -1.67
C PHE A 9 1.47 -7.05 -2.36
N GLY A 10 0.96 -7.99 -3.16
CA GLY A 10 1.75 -8.82 -4.06
C GLY A 10 2.27 -8.06 -5.29
N ARG A 11 2.56 -8.78 -6.37
CA ARG A 11 3.15 -8.18 -7.59
C ARG A 11 2.26 -7.08 -8.18
N ILE A 12 0.95 -7.33 -8.33
CA ILE A 12 0.01 -6.36 -8.90
C ILE A 12 -0.20 -5.17 -7.96
N GLY A 13 -0.45 -5.41 -6.67
CA GLY A 13 -0.60 -4.34 -5.68
C GLY A 13 0.59 -3.37 -5.65
N ARG A 14 1.82 -3.90 -5.66
CA ARG A 14 3.04 -3.07 -5.72
C ARG A 14 3.20 -2.32 -7.04
N PHE A 15 2.84 -2.93 -8.16
CA PHE A 15 2.86 -2.27 -9.47
C PHE A 15 1.88 -1.09 -9.53
N VAL A 16 0.65 -1.30 -9.06
CA VAL A 16 -0.37 -0.25 -8.95
C VAL A 16 0.10 0.87 -8.02
N PHE A 17 0.68 0.50 -6.87
CA PHE A 17 1.24 1.47 -5.94
C PHE A 17 2.31 2.35 -6.61
N ARG A 18 3.28 1.73 -7.30
CA ARG A 18 4.36 2.44 -8.02
C ARG A 18 3.80 3.35 -9.12
N ALA A 19 2.81 2.89 -9.88
CA ALA A 19 2.17 3.70 -10.90
C ALA A 19 1.45 4.93 -10.31
N ALA A 20 0.79 4.76 -9.16
CA ALA A 20 0.09 5.85 -8.48
C ALA A 20 1.04 6.97 -8.00
N GLN A 21 2.31 6.68 -7.71
CA GLN A 21 3.28 7.71 -7.29
C GLN A 21 3.62 8.72 -8.40
N ASN A 22 3.40 8.35 -9.66
CA ASN A 22 3.62 9.23 -10.81
C ASN A 22 2.35 9.99 -11.24
N ARG A 23 1.29 9.91 -10.44
CA ARG A 23 -0.01 10.53 -10.73
C ARG A 23 -0.37 11.57 -9.68
N SER A 24 -0.81 12.74 -10.12
CA SER A 24 -1.24 13.84 -9.24
C SER A 24 -2.71 13.73 -8.82
N ASP A 25 -3.47 12.81 -9.41
CA ASP A 25 -4.89 12.63 -9.19
C ASP A 25 -5.24 11.42 -8.32
N ILE A 26 -4.27 10.57 -7.97
CA ILE A 26 -4.45 9.37 -7.15
C ILE A 26 -3.61 9.46 -5.87
N GLN A 27 -4.21 9.08 -4.74
CA GLN A 27 -3.52 8.90 -3.47
C GLN A 27 -3.82 7.52 -2.89
N ILE A 28 -2.77 6.74 -2.62
CA ILE A 28 -2.91 5.50 -1.85
C ILE A 28 -3.02 5.86 -0.37
N VAL A 29 -4.10 5.45 0.28
CA VAL A 29 -4.41 5.80 1.68
C VAL A 29 -4.36 4.60 2.62
N GLY A 30 -4.41 3.39 2.08
CA GLY A 30 -4.23 2.18 2.88
C GLY A 30 -3.87 0.94 2.06
N ILE A 31 -3.22 0.00 2.71
CA ILE A 31 -2.80 -1.29 2.17
C ILE A 31 -3.22 -2.38 3.16
N ASN A 32 -3.77 -3.48 2.66
CA ASN A 32 -3.99 -4.68 3.45
C ASN A 32 -3.14 -5.84 2.92
N ASP A 33 -2.29 -6.40 3.76
CA ASP A 33 -1.52 -7.61 3.46
C ASP A 33 -1.15 -8.33 4.77
N LEU A 34 -0.97 -9.65 4.72
CA LEU A 34 -0.64 -10.43 5.91
C LEU A 34 0.83 -10.32 6.31
N CYS A 35 1.68 -9.80 5.42
CA CYS A 35 3.08 -9.57 5.73
C CYS A 35 3.26 -8.32 6.63
N PRO A 36 4.25 -8.34 7.54
CA PRO A 36 4.58 -7.18 8.35
C PRO A 36 5.05 -5.97 7.51
N VAL A 37 4.84 -4.76 8.03
CA VAL A 37 5.03 -3.51 7.27
C VAL A 37 6.48 -3.27 6.81
N ASP A 38 7.47 -3.68 7.60
CA ASP A 38 8.89 -3.64 7.24
C ASP A 38 9.20 -4.54 6.04
N TYR A 39 8.57 -5.70 5.97
CA TYR A 39 8.67 -6.59 4.81
C TYR A 39 7.99 -5.99 3.57
N LEU A 40 6.81 -5.36 3.73
CA LEU A 40 6.15 -4.65 2.63
C LEU A 40 7.01 -3.50 2.09
N ALA A 41 7.65 -2.73 2.98
CA ALA A 41 8.59 -1.67 2.63
C ALA A 41 9.78 -2.21 1.85
N TYR A 42 10.36 -3.33 2.31
CA TYR A 42 11.45 -4.01 1.61
C TYR A 42 11.03 -4.45 0.19
N MET A 43 9.88 -5.13 0.06
CA MET A 43 9.36 -5.57 -1.24
C MET A 43 9.01 -4.41 -2.17
N LEU A 44 8.58 -3.27 -1.62
CA LEU A 44 8.35 -2.07 -2.41
C LEU A 44 9.67 -1.47 -2.87
N LYS A 45 10.69 -1.42 -2.01
CA LYS A 45 12.00 -0.84 -2.31
C LYS A 45 12.75 -1.61 -3.39
N TYR A 46 12.74 -2.94 -3.33
CA TYR A 46 13.49 -3.80 -4.25
C TYR A 46 12.55 -4.65 -5.10
N ASP A 47 12.46 -4.32 -6.39
CA ASP A 47 11.74 -5.11 -7.38
C ASP A 47 12.71 -5.61 -8.46
N THR A 48 12.70 -6.91 -8.74
CA THR A 48 13.64 -7.52 -9.69
C THR A 48 13.37 -7.15 -11.14
N MET A 49 12.12 -6.82 -11.49
CA MET A 49 11.72 -6.48 -12.86
C MET A 49 11.73 -4.97 -13.10
N HIS A 50 11.30 -4.19 -12.10
CA HIS A 50 11.14 -2.73 -12.20
C HIS A 50 12.24 -1.94 -11.50
N GLY A 51 13.22 -2.61 -10.91
CA GLY A 51 14.34 -1.99 -10.22
C GLY A 51 13.96 -1.35 -8.88
N GLN A 52 14.88 -0.53 -8.36
CA GLN A 52 14.67 0.15 -7.09
C GLN A 52 13.54 1.18 -7.18
N PHE A 53 12.82 1.35 -6.07
CA PHE A 53 11.81 2.40 -5.98
C PHE A 53 12.46 3.79 -6.02
N ASN A 54 11.91 4.68 -6.84
CA ASN A 54 12.39 6.07 -6.94
C ASN A 54 11.64 6.95 -5.92
N GLY A 55 12.20 7.06 -4.72
CA GLY A 55 11.63 7.86 -3.64
C GLY A 55 12.05 7.37 -2.26
N THR A 56 11.49 7.97 -1.22
CA THR A 56 11.73 7.53 0.17
C THR A 56 10.68 6.52 0.60
N ILE A 57 11.11 5.51 1.34
CA ILE A 57 10.26 4.49 1.95
C ILE A 57 10.75 4.28 3.37
N GLU A 58 9.84 4.43 4.33
CA GLU A 58 10.06 4.15 5.74
C GLU A 58 8.91 3.28 6.25
N ALA A 59 9.21 2.40 7.20
CA ALA A 59 8.22 1.54 7.85
C ALA A 59 8.10 1.95 9.32
N ASP A 60 6.90 2.37 9.71
CA ASP A 60 6.54 2.58 11.11
C ASP A 60 5.84 1.32 11.61
N VAL A 61 6.64 0.44 12.22
CA VAL A 61 6.18 -0.87 12.71
C VAL A 61 5.24 -0.71 13.91
N GLU A 62 5.48 0.29 14.76
CA GLU A 62 4.68 0.51 15.97
C GLU A 62 3.25 0.93 15.63
N ASN A 63 3.09 1.79 14.63
CA ASN A 63 1.78 2.29 14.20
C ASN A 63 1.19 1.57 13.00
N SER A 64 1.86 0.53 12.48
CA SER A 64 1.47 -0.19 11.27
C SER A 64 1.24 0.76 10.08
N LYS A 65 2.23 1.59 9.78
CA LYS A 65 2.18 2.54 8.66
C LYS A 65 3.37 2.38 7.73
N LEU A 66 3.10 2.53 6.44
CA LEU A 66 4.13 2.72 5.43
C LEU A 66 4.19 4.21 5.10
N ILE A 67 5.39 4.80 5.18
CA ILE A 67 5.61 6.20 4.85
C ILE A 67 6.35 6.25 3.53
N VAL A 68 5.70 6.79 2.49
CA VAL A 68 6.30 6.91 1.16
C VAL A 68 6.29 8.36 0.71
N ASN A 69 7.46 8.89 0.37
CA ASN A 69 7.63 10.29 -0.02
C ASN A 69 7.00 11.26 1.00
N GLY A 70 7.15 10.95 2.30
CA GLY A 70 6.59 11.73 3.42
C GLY A 70 5.07 11.57 3.65
N LYS A 71 4.39 10.69 2.91
CA LYS A 71 2.96 10.42 3.10
C LYS A 71 2.74 9.13 3.87
N GLU A 72 1.99 9.21 4.96
CA GLU A 72 1.59 8.06 5.75
C GLU A 72 0.47 7.26 5.07
N ILE A 73 0.61 5.94 5.10
CA ILE A 73 -0.32 4.97 4.50
C ILE A 73 -0.59 3.91 5.55
N ARG A 74 -1.86 3.74 5.94
CA ARG A 74 -2.23 2.72 6.93
C ARG A 74 -2.02 1.33 6.36
N VAL A 75 -1.39 0.45 7.12
CA VAL A 75 -1.24 -0.97 6.78
C VAL A 75 -2.07 -1.79 7.75
N THR A 76 -2.83 -2.75 7.22
CA THR A 76 -3.61 -3.72 8.00
C THR A 76 -3.24 -5.14 7.61
N ALA A 77 -3.47 -6.10 8.51
CA ALA A 77 -3.21 -7.52 8.28
C ALA A 77 -4.48 -8.36 8.46
N GLU A 78 -5.59 -7.88 7.90
CA GLU A 78 -6.91 -8.48 8.08
C GLU A 78 -7.20 -9.53 7.00
N ARG A 79 -7.80 -10.64 7.45
CA ARG A 79 -8.26 -11.71 6.54
C ARG A 79 -9.69 -11.49 6.08
N ASN A 80 -10.53 -10.95 6.96
CA ASN A 80 -11.94 -10.73 6.68
C ASN A 80 -12.14 -9.34 6.04
N PRO A 81 -12.72 -9.25 4.83
CA PRO A 81 -12.95 -7.97 4.17
C PRO A 81 -13.79 -6.98 4.99
N ALA A 82 -14.68 -7.47 5.86
CA ALA A 82 -15.52 -6.62 6.70
C ALA A 82 -14.72 -5.81 7.74
N ASP A 83 -13.54 -6.29 8.14
CA ASP A 83 -12.72 -5.71 9.20
C ASP A 83 -11.69 -4.69 8.69
N LEU A 84 -11.60 -4.49 7.37
CA LEU A 84 -10.63 -3.59 6.73
C LEU A 84 -10.86 -2.11 7.01
N LYS A 85 -12.08 -1.72 7.39
CA LYS A 85 -12.44 -0.35 7.81
C LYS A 85 -11.90 0.73 6.86
N TRP A 86 -12.11 0.58 5.56
CA TRP A 86 -11.63 1.52 4.53
C TRP A 86 -12.16 2.95 4.70
N ASN A 87 -13.32 3.08 5.34
CA ASN A 87 -13.94 4.35 5.70
C ASN A 87 -13.05 5.20 6.63
N GLU A 88 -12.25 4.59 7.51
CA GLU A 88 -11.37 5.31 8.45
C GLU A 88 -10.22 6.04 7.74
N VAL A 89 -9.80 5.53 6.58
CA VAL A 89 -8.77 6.17 5.73
C VAL A 89 -9.38 6.96 4.56
N GLY A 90 -10.71 6.96 4.44
CA GLY A 90 -11.44 7.65 3.39
C GLY A 90 -11.15 7.11 1.99
N ALA A 91 -10.89 5.82 1.84
CA ALA A 91 -10.73 5.21 0.51
C ALA A 91 -12.07 5.21 -0.24
N GLU A 92 -12.07 5.72 -1.47
CA GLU A 92 -13.23 5.78 -2.36
C GLU A 92 -13.31 4.53 -3.24
N TYR A 93 -12.14 4.00 -3.61
CA TYR A 93 -12.00 2.78 -4.41
C TYR A 93 -11.02 1.83 -3.73
N VAL A 94 -11.24 0.53 -3.92
CA VAL A 94 -10.34 -0.51 -3.45
C VAL A 94 -9.86 -1.33 -4.65
N VAL A 95 -8.56 -1.46 -4.79
CA VAL A 95 -7.94 -2.37 -5.75
C VAL A 95 -7.82 -3.73 -5.09
N GLU A 96 -8.64 -4.68 -5.53
CA GLU A 96 -8.57 -6.07 -5.10
C GLU A 96 -7.52 -6.81 -5.94
N SER A 97 -6.45 -7.27 -5.30
CA SER A 97 -5.35 -7.96 -5.96
C SER A 97 -4.80 -9.12 -5.14
N LYS A 98 -5.53 -9.55 -4.10
CA LYS A 98 -5.30 -10.79 -3.40
C LYS A 98 -5.93 -11.94 -4.19
N SER A 99 -5.18 -13.00 -4.43
CA SER A 99 -5.77 -14.26 -4.92
C SER A 99 -6.66 -14.85 -3.81
N ALA A 100 -7.89 -15.23 -4.18
CA ALA A 100 -8.86 -15.83 -3.26
C ALA A 100 -8.32 -17.06 -2.52
#